data_AF-A0A7V1INH7-F1
#
_entry.id   AF-A0A7V1INH7-F1
#
_cell.length_a   1.000
_cell.length_b   1.000
_cell.length_c   1.000
_cell.angle_alpha   90.00
_cell.angle_beta   90.00
_cell.angle_gamma   90.00
#
_symmetry.space_group_name_H-M   'P 1'
#
loop_
_entity.id
_entity.type
_entity.pdbx_description
1 polymer ?
#
loop_
_entity_poly.entity_id
_entity_poly.type
_entity_poly.pdbx_seq_one_letter_code
_entity_poly.pdbx_strand_id
1 'polypeptide(L)'
;MTPEEIALEFAEIFDELPTDQVNEMLAKNIPFETIEFFSQYAEGFADGAGIKGSTRGRLPNLLLFGYLIRVLEERLIPEPS
;
A
#
# COMPACT_ATOMS: atom_id res chain seq x y z
N MET A 1 7.62 12.17 16.29
CA MET A 1 7.04 11.07 15.52
C MET A 1 8.03 9.94 15.45
N THR A 2 7.71 8.81 16.05
CA THR A 2 8.43 7.55 15.81
C THR A 2 8.01 6.98 14.44
N PRO A 3 8.78 6.05 13.86
CA PRO A 3 8.40 5.37 12.62
C PRO A 3 7.05 4.63 12.75
N GLU A 4 6.76 4.10 13.93
CA GLU A 4 5.48 3.44 14.22
C GLU A 4 4.31 4.43 14.21
N GLU A 5 4.48 5.62 14.79
CA GLU A 5 3.46 6.68 14.76
C GLU A 5 3.15 7.12 13.32
N ILE A 6 4.17 7.23 12.46
CA ILE A 6 4.00 7.57 11.04
C ILE A 6 3.26 6.46 10.29
N ALA A 7 3.60 5.19 10.54
CA ALA A 7 2.94 4.06 9.90
C ALA A 7 1.45 3.98 10.30
N LEU A 8 1.14 4.28 11.56
CA LEU A 8 -0.23 4.29 12.09
C LEU A 8 -1.06 5.42 11.47
N GLU A 9 -0.55 6.65 11.49
CA GLU A 9 -1.22 7.80 10.86
C GLU A 9 -1.42 7.59 9.36
N PHE A 10 -0.44 7.01 8.68
CA PHE A 10 -0.54 6.66 7.26
C PHE A 10 -1.68 5.65 7.03
N ALA A 11 -1.75 4.57 7.82
CA ALA A 11 -2.81 3.58 7.69
C ALA A 11 -4.22 4.15 7.96
N GLU A 12 -4.37 5.01 8.97
CA GLU A 12 -5.64 5.67 9.30
C GLU A 12 -6.12 6.60 8.17
N ILE A 13 -5.23 7.45 7.66
CA ILE A 13 -5.56 8.36 6.54
C ILE A 13 -6.04 7.57 5.31
N PHE A 14 -5.43 6.41 5.02
CA PHE A 14 -5.80 5.63 3.84
C PHE A 14 -7.10 4.82 3.97
N ASP A 15 -7.54 4.48 5.17
CA ASP A 15 -8.84 3.81 5.31
C ASP A 15 -10.01 4.77 5.02
N GLU A 16 -9.83 6.06 5.30
CA GLU A 16 -10.83 7.11 5.09
C GLU A 16 -10.89 7.62 3.64
N LEU A 17 -9.84 7.38 2.83
CA LEU A 17 -9.76 7.92 1.48
C LEU A 17 -10.53 7.08 0.44
N PRO A 18 -11.30 7.73 -0.47
CA PRO A 18 -11.88 7.05 -1.62
C PRO A 18 -10.82 6.43 -2.52
N THR A 19 -11.10 5.25 -3.09
CA THR A 19 -10.18 4.52 -3.97
C THR A 19 -9.62 5.37 -5.11
N ASP A 20 -10.44 6.25 -5.70
CA ASP A 20 -10.01 7.09 -6.82
C ASP A 20 -8.96 8.13 -6.41
N GLN A 21 -9.08 8.70 -5.21
CA GLN A 21 -8.09 9.64 -4.68
C GLN A 21 -6.78 8.93 -4.36
N VAL A 22 -6.87 7.72 -3.82
CA VAL A 22 -5.71 6.85 -3.60
C VAL A 22 -4.99 6.56 -4.93
N ASN A 23 -5.73 6.16 -5.96
CA ASN A 23 -5.18 5.86 -7.28
C ASN A 23 -4.47 7.08 -7.88
N GLU A 24 -5.07 8.27 -7.79
CA GLU A 24 -4.48 9.50 -8.29
C GLU A 24 -3.16 9.84 -7.57
N MET A 25 -3.14 9.70 -6.23
CA MET A 25 -1.95 9.96 -5.44
C MET A 25 -0.84 8.94 -5.77
N LEU A 26 -1.17 7.65 -5.89
CA LEU A 26 -0.20 6.61 -6.24
C LEU A 26 0.39 6.86 -7.64
N ALA A 27 -0.45 7.18 -8.63
CA ALA A 27 -0.02 7.47 -9.99
C ALA A 27 0.95 8.67 -10.09
N LYS A 28 0.85 9.64 -9.17
CA LYS A 28 1.75 10.80 -9.14
C LYS A 28 3.11 10.52 -8.48
N ASN A 29 3.16 9.55 -7.57
CA ASN A 29 4.31 9.40 -6.66
C ASN A 29 5.05 8.07 -6.82
N ILE A 30 4.45 7.08 -7.49
CA ILE A 30 4.99 5.73 -7.61
C ILE A 30 5.26 5.42 -9.09
N PRO A 31 6.39 4.77 -9.43
CA PRO A 31 6.65 4.32 -10.79
C PRO A 31 5.53 3.42 -11.31
N PHE A 32 5.13 3.64 -12.57
CA PHE A 32 4.04 2.89 -13.20
C PHE A 32 4.26 1.37 -13.15
N GLU A 33 5.48 0.90 -13.40
CA GLU A 33 5.86 -0.52 -13.35
C GLU A 33 5.58 -1.15 -11.98
N THR A 34 5.77 -0.40 -10.89
CA THR A 34 5.45 -0.87 -9.54
C THR A 34 3.94 -0.99 -9.34
N ILE A 35 3.16 -0.02 -9.83
CA ILE A 35 1.69 -0.07 -9.77
C ILE A 35 1.16 -1.27 -10.57
N GLU A 36 1.70 -1.49 -11.76
CA GLU A 36 1.33 -2.61 -12.64
C GLU A 36 1.65 -3.96 -11.98
N PHE A 37 2.85 -4.10 -11.40
CA PHE A 37 3.23 -5.29 -10.65
C PHE A 37 2.23 -5.62 -9.54
N PHE A 38 1.90 -4.66 -8.68
CA PHE A 38 0.96 -4.89 -7.57
C PHE A 38 -0.45 -5.18 -8.06
N SER A 39 -0.87 -4.57 -9.18
CA SER A 39 -2.17 -4.84 -9.79
C SER A 39 -2.28 -6.31 -10.25
N GLN A 40 -1.28 -6.79 -11.00
CA GLN A 40 -1.25 -8.17 -11.50
C GLN A 40 -1.11 -9.18 -10.35
N TYR A 41 -0.24 -8.88 -9.39
CA TYR A 41 -0.05 -9.73 -8.21
C TYR A 41 -1.32 -9.83 -7.37
N ALA A 42 -2.00 -8.70 -7.11
CA ALA A 42 -3.24 -8.67 -6.36
C ALA A 42 -4.36 -9.47 -7.05
N GLU A 43 -4.43 -9.44 -8.38
CA GLU A 43 -5.40 -10.21 -9.15
C GLU A 43 -5.21 -11.72 -8.95
N GLY A 44 -3.99 -12.23 -9.18
CA GLY A 44 -3.67 -13.64 -8.99
C GLY A 44 -3.84 -14.10 -7.54
N PHE A 45 -3.44 -13.27 -6.58
CA PHE A 45 -3.63 -13.55 -5.15
C PHE A 45 -5.12 -13.58 -4.78
N ALA A 46 -5.92 -12.62 -5.24
CA ALA A 46 -7.35 -12.57 -4.97
C ALA A 46 -8.08 -13.79 -5.53
N ASP A 47 -7.69 -14.27 -6.71
CA ASP A 47 -8.22 -15.50 -7.30
C ASP A 47 -7.88 -16.72 -6.45
N GLY A 48 -6.61 -16.88 -6.07
CA GLY A 48 -6.16 -18.00 -5.24
C GLY A 48 -6.78 -18.02 -3.84
N ALA A 49 -7.04 -16.83 -3.26
CA ALA A 49 -7.61 -16.67 -1.93
C ALA A 49 -9.14 -16.56 -1.91
N GLY A 50 -9.80 -16.54 -3.07
CA GLY A 50 -11.26 -16.40 -3.17
C GLY A 50 -11.80 -15.03 -2.73
N ILE A 51 -10.99 -13.98 -2.82
CA ILE A 51 -11.35 -12.61 -2.43
C ILE A 51 -12.23 -11.97 -3.50
N LYS A 52 -13.37 -11.38 -3.08
CA LYS A 52 -14.40 -10.81 -3.97
C LYS A 52 -14.85 -9.43 -3.51
N GLY A 53 -15.63 -8.76 -4.36
CA GLY A 53 -16.30 -7.49 -4.03
C GLY A 53 -15.33 -6.30 -3.92
N SER A 54 -15.70 -5.31 -3.11
CA SER A 54 -14.94 -4.07 -2.94
C SER A 54 -13.50 -4.30 -2.43
N THR A 55 -13.30 -5.30 -1.58
CA THR A 55 -11.97 -5.69 -1.08
C THR A 55 -11.03 -6.07 -2.22
N ARG A 56 -11.54 -6.78 -3.24
CA ARG A 56 -10.74 -7.13 -4.43
C ARG A 56 -10.25 -5.89 -5.17
N GLY A 57 -11.12 -4.90 -5.36
CA GLY A 57 -10.77 -3.65 -6.04
C GLY A 57 -9.78 -2.78 -5.28
N ARG A 58 -9.78 -2.85 -3.94
CA ARG A 58 -8.84 -2.11 -3.08
C ARG A 58 -7.50 -2.84 -2.88
N LEU A 59 -7.42 -4.12 -3.21
CA LEU A 59 -6.30 -4.98 -2.87
C LEU A 59 -4.94 -4.52 -3.42
N PRO A 60 -4.82 -4.06 -4.68
CA PRO A 60 -3.56 -3.52 -5.20
C PRO A 60 -3.03 -2.37 -4.34
N ASN A 61 -3.92 -1.45 -3.96
CA ASN A 61 -3.56 -0.28 -3.15
C ASN A 61 -3.14 -0.69 -1.73
N LEU A 62 -3.88 -1.61 -1.10
CA LEU A 62 -3.55 -2.12 0.23
C LEU A 62 -2.18 -2.80 0.27
N LEU A 63 -1.86 -3.60 -0.74
CA LEU A 63 -0.56 -4.28 -0.83
C LEU A 63 0.59 -3.30 -1.06
N LEU A 64 0.39 -2.32 -1.96
CA LEU A 64 1.38 -1.28 -2.21
C LEU A 64 1.64 -0.44 -0.95
N PHE A 65 0.60 -0.12 -0.18
CA PHE A 65 0.77 0.58 1.09
C PHE A 65 1.51 -0.24 2.13
N GLY A 66 1.18 -1.52 2.29
CA GLY A 66 1.92 -2.41 3.17
C GLY A 66 3.41 -2.46 2.81
N TYR A 67 3.73 -2.49 1.52
CA TYR A 67 5.10 -2.40 1.03
C TYR A 67 5.78 -1.07 1.38
N LEU A 68 5.12 0.07 1.15
CA LEU A 68 5.69 1.40 1.44
C LEU A 68 5.96 1.58 2.94
N ILE A 69 5.03 1.17 3.80
CA ILE A 69 5.20 1.19 5.25
C ILE A 69 6.42 0.35 5.63
N ARG A 70 6.53 -0.88 5.09
CA ARG A 70 7.66 -1.76 5.38
C ARG A 70 9.00 -1.15 4.97
N VAL A 71 9.06 -0.52 3.80
CA VAL A 71 10.27 0.18 3.33
C VAL A 71 10.62 1.37 4.23
N LEU A 72 9.62 2.13 4.69
CA LEU A 72 9.83 3.23 5.63
C LEU A 72 10.37 2.72 6.96
N GLU A 73 9.76 1.68 7.54
CA GLU A 73 10.26 1.03 8.76
C GLU A 73 11.72 0.60 8.62
N GLU A 74 12.06 -0.13 7.55
CA GLU A 74 13.42 -0.61 7.32
C GLU A 74 14.45 0.52 7.23
N ARG A 75 14.09 1.64 6.59
CA ARG A 75 14.98 2.79 6.41
C ARG A 75 15.06 3.70 7.62
N LEU A 76 14.06 3.67 8.49
CA LEU A 76 14.00 4.50 9.69
C LEU A 76 14.58 3.81 10.93
N ILE A 77 14.92 2.51 10.86
CA ILE A 77 15.72 1.85 11.91
C ILE A 77 17.09 2.56 11.95
N PRO A 78 17.46 3.23 13.05
CA PRO A 78 18.79 3.81 13.17
C PRO A 78 19.83 2.70 13.13
N GLU A 79 20.96 2.92 12.44
CA GLU A 79 22.06 1.95 12.49
C GLU A 79 22.44 1.70 13.97
N PRO A 80 22.69 0.43 14.35
CA PRO A 80 23.12 0.13 15.70
C PRO A 80 24.45 0.86 15.97
N SER A 81 24.42 1.73 16.99
CA SER A 81 25.56 2.50 17.50
C SER A 81 26.72 1.63 17.97
#